data_AF-A0A349YHZ5-F1
#
_entry.id   AF-A0A349YHZ5-F1
#
_cell.length_a   1.000
_cell.length_b   1.000
_cell.length_c   1.000
_cell.angle_alpha   90.00
_cell.angle_beta   90.00
_cell.angle_gamma   90.00
#
_symmetry.space_group_name_H-M   'P 1'
#
loop_
_entity.id
_entity.type
_entity.pdbx_description
1 polymer ?
#
loop_
_entity_poly.entity_id
_entity_poly.type
_entity_poly.pdbx_seq_one_letter_code
_entity_poly.pdbx_strand_id
1 'polypeptide(L)'
;MEIAKSSLKNEKDSKDSQVWITTMDNPFDPFTDFDNWYRFDESKGYCTSGLIARFSGDTEDFDLSDADYYDQLDKSIDRALATDVEGLYFKIKRVDGITIPKIRAK
;
A
#
# COMPACT_ATOMS: atom_id res chain seq x y z
N MET A 1 30.52 -11.66 24.90
CA MET A 1 29.51 -12.18 23.95
C MET A 1 28.52 -11.07 23.72
N GLU A 2 28.92 -10.11 22.88
CA GLU A 2 28.18 -8.87 22.66
C GLU A 2 27.19 -9.15 21.53
N ILE A 3 25.93 -9.34 21.91
CA ILE A 3 24.84 -9.54 20.94
C ILE A 3 24.60 -8.17 20.33
N ALA A 4 25.08 -8.00 19.09
CA ALA A 4 24.82 -6.85 18.27
C ALA A 4 23.30 -6.66 18.18
N LYS A 5 22.78 -5.68 18.94
CA LYS A 5 21.52 -5.02 18.61
C LYS A 5 21.81 -4.20 17.35
N SER A 6 21.79 -4.91 16.22
CA SER A 6 21.84 -4.33 14.88
C SER A 6 20.66 -3.36 14.76
N SER A 7 20.99 -2.08 14.85
CA SER A 7 20.25 -0.89 14.43
C SER A 7 18.83 -1.15 13.94
N LEU A 8 17.84 -0.87 14.79
CA LEU A 8 16.60 -0.30 14.31
C LEU A 8 16.96 1.06 13.71
N LYS A 9 17.30 1.09 12.42
CA LYS A 9 17.30 2.34 11.68
C LYS A 9 15.87 2.86 11.77
N ASN A 10 15.68 3.99 12.45
CA ASN A 10 14.57 4.87 12.14
C ASN A 10 14.87 5.45 10.76
N GLU A 11 14.49 4.68 9.73
CA GLU A 11 14.46 5.09 8.33
C GLU A 11 13.31 6.06 8.17
N LYS A 12 13.55 7.31 8.53
CA LYS A 12 12.73 8.38 7.99
C LYS A 12 13.05 8.44 6.50
N ASP A 13 12.15 7.86 5.73
CA ASP A 13 11.86 8.13 4.33
C ASP A 13 13.07 7.97 3.38
N SER A 14 13.25 6.74 2.86
CA SER A 14 13.77 6.63 1.49
C SER A 14 12.84 7.47 0.62
N LYS A 15 13.39 8.48 -0.06
CA LYS A 15 12.65 9.55 -0.75
C LYS A 15 11.71 9.05 -1.85
N ASP A 16 11.75 7.75 -2.16
CA ASP A 16 10.97 7.07 -3.20
C ASP A 16 10.08 5.93 -2.66
N SER A 17 9.82 5.86 -1.34
CA SER A 17 9.00 4.77 -0.80
C SER A 17 7.52 4.95 -1.15
N GLN A 18 7.02 4.17 -2.12
CA GLN A 18 5.61 4.14 -2.50
C GLN A 18 4.84 3.13 -1.65
N VAL A 19 3.56 3.39 -1.40
CA VAL A 19 2.70 2.52 -0.58
C VAL A 19 1.43 2.17 -1.35
N TRP A 20 0.93 0.96 -1.13
CA TRP A 20 -0.33 0.49 -1.71
C TRP A 20 -1.01 -0.52 -0.78
N ILE A 21 -2.25 -0.88 -1.10
CA ILE A 21 -3.03 -1.91 -0.41
C ILE A 21 -3.47 -2.95 -1.43
N THR A 22 -3.40 -4.22 -1.05
CA THR A 22 -3.81 -5.34 -1.90
C THR A 22 -4.53 -6.39 -1.05
N THR A 23 -5.08 -7.41 -1.70
CA THR A 23 -5.74 -8.54 -1.02
C THR A 23 -4.82 -9.75 -0.92
N MET A 24 -5.08 -10.60 0.07
CA MET A 24 -4.29 -11.82 0.35
C MET A 24 -4.23 -12.81 -0.83
N ASP A 25 -5.19 -12.77 -1.75
CA ASP A 25 -5.35 -13.72 -2.85
C ASP A 25 -4.98 -13.15 -4.23
N ASN A 26 -4.71 -11.84 -4.33
CA ASN A 26 -4.30 -11.19 -5.57
C ASN A 26 -2.82 -11.50 -5.86
N PRO A 27 -2.50 -12.25 -6.93
CA PRO A 27 -1.14 -12.69 -7.22
C PRO A 27 -0.29 -11.62 -7.91
N PHE A 28 -0.89 -10.48 -8.29
CA PHE A 28 -0.24 -9.44 -9.07
C PHE A 28 0.24 -8.30 -8.17
N ASP A 29 1.39 -7.73 -8.51
CA ASP A 29 1.95 -6.58 -7.80
C ASP A 29 1.41 -5.29 -8.42
N PRO A 30 0.67 -4.45 -7.68
CA PRO A 30 0.08 -3.23 -8.22
C PRO A 30 1.12 -2.19 -8.65
N PHE A 31 2.37 -2.29 -8.19
CA PHE A 31 3.44 -1.40 -8.64
C PHE A 31 4.06 -1.81 -9.97
N THR A 32 3.98 -3.10 -10.36
CA THR A 32 4.64 -3.61 -11.58
C THR A 32 3.69 -4.22 -12.61
N ASP A 33 2.48 -4.61 -12.18
CA ASP A 33 1.46 -5.26 -12.99
C ASP A 33 0.05 -4.81 -12.56
N PHE A 34 -0.15 -3.49 -12.60
CA PHE A 34 -1.40 -2.85 -12.16
C PHE A 34 -2.62 -3.36 -12.92
N ASP A 35 -2.51 -3.57 -14.24
CA ASP A 35 -3.65 -3.97 -15.06
C ASP A 35 -4.19 -5.34 -14.66
N ASN A 36 -3.32 -6.34 -14.43
CA ASN A 36 -3.77 -7.65 -13.97
C ASN A 36 -4.21 -7.61 -12.50
N TRP A 37 -3.53 -6.82 -11.67
CA TRP A 37 -3.96 -6.57 -10.29
C TRP A 37 -5.38 -6.03 -10.24
N TYR A 38 -5.67 -4.97 -11.00
CA TYR A 38 -6.97 -4.31 -11.06
C TYR A 38 -8.05 -5.22 -11.64
N ARG A 39 -7.75 -5.96 -12.73
CA ARG A 39 -8.69 -6.92 -13.31
C ARG A 39 -9.05 -8.05 -12.35
N PHE A 40 -8.07 -8.57 -11.61
CA PHE A 40 -8.33 -9.58 -10.58
C PHE A 40 -9.23 -9.01 -9.48
N ASP A 41 -8.86 -7.83 -8.97
CA ASP A 41 -9.56 -7.14 -7.89
C ASP A 41 -11.04 -6.87 -8.23
N GLU A 42 -11.31 -6.34 -9.43
CA GLU A 42 -12.66 -6.11 -9.94
C GLU A 42 -13.43 -7.42 -10.17
N SER A 43 -12.76 -8.48 -10.68
CA SER A 43 -13.41 -9.78 -10.90
C SER A 43 -13.87 -10.46 -9.61
N LYS A 44 -13.24 -10.10 -8.48
CA LYS A 44 -13.61 -10.56 -7.13
C LYS A 44 -14.64 -9.65 -6.48
N GLY A 45 -14.89 -8.47 -7.04
CA GLY A 45 -15.74 -7.45 -6.44
C GLY A 45 -15.13 -6.77 -5.23
N TYR A 46 -13.79 -6.81 -5.07
CA TYR A 46 -13.11 -6.15 -3.95
C TYR A 46 -13.12 -4.63 -4.12
N CYS A 47 -12.94 -4.14 -5.35
CA CYS A 47 -12.91 -2.71 -5.68
C CYS A 47 -11.97 -1.92 -4.75
N THR A 48 -10.78 -2.46 -4.49
CA THR A 48 -9.79 -1.97 -3.54
C THR A 48 -9.40 -0.52 -3.81
N SER A 49 -9.24 -0.12 -5.09
CA SER A 49 -8.98 1.28 -5.44
C SER A 49 -10.14 2.22 -5.05
N GLY A 50 -11.38 1.76 -5.23
CA GLY A 50 -12.57 2.47 -4.78
C GLY A 50 -12.72 2.52 -3.27
N LEU A 51 -12.25 1.48 -2.56
CA LEU A 51 -12.18 1.48 -1.10
C LEU A 51 -11.25 2.60 -0.61
N ILE A 52 -10.01 2.67 -1.13
CA ILE A 52 -9.05 3.72 -0.77
C ILE A 52 -9.63 5.10 -1.04
N ALA A 53 -10.24 5.30 -2.22
CA ALA A 53 -10.80 6.59 -2.62
C ALA A 53 -11.84 7.13 -1.59
N ARG A 54 -12.61 6.25 -0.95
CA ARG A 54 -13.54 6.65 0.13
C ARG A 54 -12.84 7.12 1.39
N PHE A 55 -11.64 6.61 1.68
CA PHE A 55 -10.83 6.97 2.86
C PHE A 55 -9.86 8.11 2.62
N SER A 56 -9.54 8.40 1.36
CA SER A 56 -8.76 9.57 0.96
C SER A 56 -9.49 10.88 1.21
N GLY A 57 -10.82 10.81 1.36
CA GLY A 57 -11.68 11.94 1.64
C GLY A 57 -11.88 12.82 0.40
N ASP A 58 -12.71 13.85 0.55
CA ASP A 58 -12.73 14.96 -0.39
C ASP A 58 -11.43 15.74 -0.18
N THR A 59 -10.36 15.34 -0.86
CA THR A 59 -9.19 16.21 -1.00
C THR A 59 -9.63 17.39 -1.85
N GLU A 60 -10.23 18.40 -1.22
CA GLU A 60 -10.59 19.68 -1.85
C GLU A 60 -9.34 20.41 -2.38
N ASP A 61 -8.16 19.97 -1.97
CA ASP A 61 -6.85 20.45 -2.41
C ASP A 61 -6.42 19.74 -3.71
N PHE A 62 -6.79 20.31 -4.85
CA PHE A 62 -6.30 19.91 -6.18
C PHE A 62 -4.79 20.17 -6.39
N ASP A 63 -4.09 20.73 -5.41
CA ASP A 63 -2.69 21.19 -5.50
C ASP A 63 -1.81 20.53 -4.42
N LEU A 64 -2.02 19.24 -4.17
CA LEU A 64 -1.13 18.47 -3.30
C LEU A 64 0.23 18.31 -3.97
N SER A 65 1.30 18.53 -3.20
CA SER A 65 2.63 18.09 -3.62
C SER A 65 2.68 16.56 -3.67
N ASP A 66 3.60 15.98 -4.43
CA ASP A 66 3.78 14.51 -4.48
C ASP A 66 3.95 13.91 -3.06
N ALA A 67 4.68 14.61 -2.19
CA ALA A 67 4.90 14.16 -0.81
C ALA A 67 3.60 14.15 0.02
N ASP A 68 2.77 15.20 -0.09
CA ASP A 68 1.50 15.28 0.62
C ASP A 68 0.50 14.27 0.08
N TYR A 69 0.50 14.04 -1.23
CA TYR A 69 -0.30 12.99 -1.87
C TYR A 69 0.05 11.61 -1.32
N TYR A 70 1.34 11.25 -1.26
CA TYR A 70 1.76 9.94 -0.74
C TYR A 70 1.49 9.78 0.76
N ASP A 71 1.66 10.83 1.56
CA ASP A 71 1.31 10.81 2.98
C ASP A 71 -0.20 10.64 3.19
N GLN A 72 -1.02 11.32 2.40
CA GLN A 72 -2.48 11.13 2.46
C GLN A 72 -2.89 9.73 2.00
N LEU A 73 -2.26 9.19 0.96
CA LEU A 73 -2.47 7.80 0.52
C LEU A 73 -2.13 6.81 1.63
N ASP A 74 -0.99 6.98 2.30
CA ASP A 74 -0.55 6.15 3.42
C ASP A 74 -1.56 6.13 4.56
N LYS A 75 -2.04 7.32 4.96
CA LYS A 75 -3.09 7.48 5.97
C LYS A 75 -4.43 6.89 5.54
N SER A 76 -4.78 7.00 4.26
CA SER A 76 -6.03 6.44 3.71
C SER A 76 -6.03 4.91 3.79
N ILE A 77 -4.89 4.30 3.45
CA ILE A 77 -4.69 2.85 3.56
C ILE A 77 -4.81 2.40 5.01
N ASP A 78 -4.19 3.12 5.95
CA ASP A 78 -4.26 2.77 7.37
C ASP A 78 -5.69 2.85 7.90
N ARG A 79 -6.48 3.84 7.47
CA ARG A 79 -7.91 3.93 7.79
C ARG A 79 -8.70 2.77 7.19
N ALA A 80 -8.44 2.40 5.93
CA ALA A 80 -9.11 1.28 5.28
C ALA A 80 -8.85 -0.03 6.03
N LEU A 81 -7.59 -0.30 6.38
CA LEU A 81 -7.19 -1.49 7.15
C LEU A 81 -7.79 -1.53 8.54
N ALA A 82 -7.98 -0.38 9.19
CA ALA A 82 -8.65 -0.33 10.49
C ALA A 82 -10.12 -0.77 10.43
N THR A 83 -10.75 -0.73 9.24
CA THR A 83 -12.13 -1.20 9.03
C THR A 83 -12.23 -2.63 8.51
N ASP A 84 -11.09 -3.26 8.17
CA ASP A 84 -11.04 -4.63 7.67
C ASP A 84 -11.14 -5.66 8.80
N VAL A 85 -12.38 -6.01 9.14
CA VAL A 85 -12.67 -7.01 10.19
C VAL A 85 -12.35 -8.44 9.76
N GLU A 86 -12.24 -8.71 8.46
CA GLU A 86 -12.02 -10.05 7.90
C GLU A 86 -10.54 -10.35 7.63
N GLY A 87 -9.68 -9.33 7.62
CA GLY A 87 -8.24 -9.47 7.34
C GLY A 87 -7.97 -9.82 5.89
N LEU A 88 -8.80 -9.32 4.97
CA LEU A 88 -8.67 -9.53 3.53
C LEU A 88 -7.53 -8.69 2.93
N TYR A 89 -7.28 -7.51 3.49
CA TYR A 89 -6.39 -6.52 2.93
C TYR A 89 -5.08 -6.44 3.71
N PHE A 90 -4.00 -6.09 3.02
CA PHE A 90 -2.75 -5.74 3.66
C PHE A 90 -2.00 -4.66 2.89
N LYS A 91 -1.20 -3.89 3.64
CA LYS A 91 -0.35 -2.83 3.10
C LYS A 91 0.94 -3.42 2.52
N ILE A 92 1.34 -2.88 1.37
CA ILE A 92 2.64 -3.12 0.75
C ILE A 92 3.39 -1.81 0.58
N LYS A 93 4.71 -1.89 0.62
CA LYS A 93 5.62 -0.78 0.36
C LYS A 93 6.60 -1.15 -0.72
N ARG A 94 6.91 -0.24 -1.63
CA ARG A 94 7.98 -0.38 -2.61
C ARG A 94 9.18 0.42 -2.15
N VAL A 95 10.28 -0.26 -1.85
CA VAL A 95 11.54 0.36 -1.41
C VAL A 95 12.64 -0.16 -2.32
N ASP A 96 13.39 0.75 -2.95
CA ASP A 96 14.48 0.43 -3.87
C ASP A 96 14.08 -0.57 -4.99
N GLY A 97 12.84 -0.41 -5.50
CA GLY A 97 12.28 -1.28 -6.54
C GLY A 97 11.78 -2.65 -6.05
N ILE A 98 11.82 -2.91 -4.76
CA ILE A 98 11.38 -4.17 -4.13
C ILE A 98 10.08 -3.93 -3.37
N THR A 99 9.07 -4.77 -3.62
CA THR A 99 7.80 -4.75 -2.91
C THR A 99 7.85 -5.61 -1.65
N ILE A 100 7.43 -5.03 -0.52
CA ILE A 100 7.46 -5.63 0.82
C ILE A 100 6.09 -5.48 1.49
N PRO A 101 5.48 -6.56 2.02
CA PRO A 101 5.94 -7.95 1.89
C PRO A 101 5.86 -8.43 0.43
N LYS A 102 6.66 -9.46 0.11
CA LYS A 102 6.66 -10.05 -1.22
C LYS A 102 5.28 -10.67 -1.52
N ILE A 103 4.67 -10.24 -2.62
CA ILE A 103 3.43 -10.83 -3.12
C ILE A 103 3.72 -12.24 -3.62
N ARG A 104 2.91 -13.19 -3.18
CA ARG A 104 3.02 -14.58 -3.64
C ARG A 104 2.43 -14.66 -5.05
N ALA A 105 3.30 -14.57 -6.06
CA ALA A 105 2.94 -15.01 -7.39
C ALA A 105 2.51 -16.50 -7.31
N LYS A 106 1.33 -16.82 -7.83
CA LYS A 106 0.87 -18.20 -7.98
C LYS A 106 1.52 -18.85 -9.19
#